data_AF-A0A7J4IK47-F1
#
_entry.id   AF-A0A7J4IK47-F1
#
_cell.length_a   1.000
_cell.length_b   1.000
_cell.length_c   1.000
_cell.angle_alpha   90.00
_cell.angle_beta   90.00
_cell.angle_gamma   90.00
#
_symmetry.space_group_name_H-M   'P 1'
#
loop_
_entity.id
_entity.type
_entity.pdbx_description
1 polymer ?
#
loop_
_entity_poly.entity_id
_entity_poly.type
_entity_poly.pdbx_seq_one_letter_code
_entity_poly.pdbx_strand_id
1 'polypeptide(L)'
;MKLTDEFDRDILHYAFRYALGRRSYAVGIVIGELRRNWSDLRQFDRELVKKEIRAALADWERQNDNFGCPFMPDDLVRDWSAILEWSP
;
A
#
# COMPACT_ATOMS: atom_id res chain seq x y z
N MET A 1 3.11 14.76 5.22
CA MET A 1 2.00 15.65 4.81
C MET A 1 0.90 15.52 5.85
N LYS A 2 0.24 16.62 6.24
CA LYS A 2 -0.94 16.56 7.12
C LYS A 2 -2.17 16.54 6.21
N LEU A 3 -3.10 15.61 6.40
CA LEU A 3 -4.33 15.57 5.61
C LEU A 3 -5.24 16.72 6.05
N THR A 4 -5.32 17.79 5.27
CA THR A 4 -6.10 18.99 5.61
C THR A 4 -7.47 19.00 4.94
N ASP A 5 -7.62 18.33 3.80
CA ASP A 5 -8.87 18.24 3.06
C ASP A 5 -9.05 16.89 2.34
N GLU A 6 -10.03 16.82 1.44
CA GLU A 6 -10.30 15.64 0.62
C GLU A 6 -9.27 15.40 -0.48
N PHE A 7 -8.72 16.48 -1.04
CA PHE A 7 -7.71 16.40 -2.09
C PHE A 7 -6.42 15.78 -1.57
N ASP A 8 -6.00 16.12 -0.35
CA ASP A 8 -4.86 15.49 0.32
C ASP A 8 -5.03 13.96 0.49
N ARG A 9 -6.25 13.50 0.79
CA ARG A 9 -6.57 12.07 0.90
C ARG A 9 -6.47 11.37 -0.44
N ASP A 10 -7.02 11.99 -1.49
CA ASP A 10 -6.96 11.45 -2.85
C ASP A 10 -5.51 11.37 -3.34
N ILE A 11 -4.68 12.39 -3.06
CA ILE A 11 -3.24 12.35 -3.36
C ILE A 11 -2.58 11.16 -2.68
N LEU A 12 -2.85 10.94 -1.39
CA LEU A 12 -2.27 9.81 -0.66
C LEU A 12 -2.69 8.46 -1.25
N HIS A 13 -3.94 8.33 -1.69
CA HIS A 13 -4.42 7.13 -2.39
C HIS A 13 -3.77 6.93 -3.75
N TYR A 14 -3.58 8.00 -4.54
CA TYR A 14 -2.88 7.91 -5.81
C TYR A 14 -1.41 7.55 -5.63
N ALA A 15 -0.75 8.13 -4.62
CA ALA A 15 0.61 7.79 -4.25
C ALA A 15 0.72 6.33 -3.78
N PHE A 16 -0.24 5.85 -2.99
CA PHE A 16 -0.39 4.45 -2.61
C PHE A 16 -0.47 3.53 -3.83
N ARG A 17 -1.43 3.75 -4.73
CA ARG A 17 -1.59 2.91 -5.94
C ARG A 17 -0.35 2.92 -6.81
N TYR A 18 0.28 4.08 -6.96
CA TYR A 18 1.53 4.20 -7.69
C TYR A 18 2.65 3.37 -7.04
N ALA A 19 2.81 3.47 -5.71
CA ALA A 19 3.84 2.75 -4.98
C ALA A 19 3.59 1.23 -4.94
N LEU A 20 2.34 0.80 -4.86
CA LEU A 20 1.97 -0.62 -4.79
C LEU A 20 2.46 -1.41 -6.02
N GLY A 21 2.51 -0.78 -7.20
CA GLY A 21 2.99 -1.39 -8.44
C GLY A 21 4.47 -1.16 -8.75
N ARG A 22 5.27 -0.64 -7.82
CA ARG A 22 6.66 -0.20 -8.09
C ARG A 22 7.65 -0.73 -7.05
N ARG A 23 8.90 -0.88 -7.48
CA ARG A 23 10.07 -1.22 -6.64
C ARG A 23 11.00 -0.03 -6.53
N SER A 24 10.64 0.96 -5.72
CA SER A 24 11.45 2.16 -5.55
C SER A 24 11.37 2.71 -4.13
N TYR A 25 12.24 3.67 -3.84
CA TYR A 25 12.25 4.40 -2.57
C TYR A 25 10.89 5.06 -2.24
N ALA A 26 10.04 5.29 -3.26
CA ALA A 26 8.70 5.82 -3.08
C ALA A 26 7.82 4.93 -2.18
N VAL A 27 8.05 3.61 -2.17
CA VAL A 27 7.29 2.69 -1.32
C VAL A 27 7.48 3.03 0.16
N GLY A 28 8.73 3.16 0.61
CA GLY A 28 9.03 3.52 2.00
C GLY A 28 8.45 4.88 2.39
N ILE A 29 8.51 5.87 1.48
CA ILE A 29 7.90 7.19 1.70
C ILE A 29 6.39 7.05 1.90
N VAL A 30 5.71 6.34 0.99
CA VAL A 30 4.25 6.20 1.01
C VAL A 30 3.77 5.40 2.21
N ILE A 31 4.45 4.32 2.59
CA ILE A 31 4.14 3.58 3.83
C ILE A 31 4.30 4.50 5.04
N GLY A 32 5.36 5.32 5.07
CA GLY A 32 5.58 6.30 6.13
C GLY A 32 4.49 7.38 6.21
N GLU A 33 3.95 7.82 5.07
CA GLU A 33 2.84 8.78 5.01
C GLU A 33 1.49 8.14 5.37
N LEU A 34 1.23 6.90 4.92
CA LEU A 34 0.07 6.13 5.33
C LEU A 34 0.07 5.92 6.85
N ARG A 35 1.21 5.54 7.43
CA ARG A 35 1.31 5.31 8.88
C ARG A 35 1.05 6.58 9.69
N ARG A 36 1.60 7.72 9.24
CA ARG A 36 1.42 9.01 9.92
C ARG A 36 -0.03 9.49 9.91
N ASN A 37 -0.77 9.18 8.86
CA ASN A 37 -2.12 9.68 8.66
C ASN A 37 -3.20 8.59 8.80
N TRP A 38 -2.84 7.39 9.25
CA TRP A 38 -3.72 6.22 9.21
C TRP A 38 -5.02 6.43 10.00
N SER A 39 -4.92 7.03 11.20
CA SER A 39 -6.09 7.37 12.03
C SER A 39 -7.00 8.39 11.37
N ASP A 40 -6.42 9.30 10.58
CA ASP A 40 -7.10 10.44 9.96
C ASP A 40 -7.76 10.06 8.62
N LEU A 41 -7.41 8.90 8.06
CA LEU A 41 -8.10 8.33 6.91
C LEU A 41 -9.54 7.94 7.30
N ARG A 42 -10.47 8.04 6.35
CA ARG A 42 -11.82 7.51 6.57
C ARG A 42 -11.74 5.98 6.62
N GLN A 43 -12.68 5.35 7.32
CA GLN A 43 -12.74 3.89 7.37
C GLN A 43 -12.79 3.27 5.97
N PHE A 44 -13.58 3.86 5.06
CA PHE A 44 -13.67 3.43 3.67
C PHE A 44 -12.30 3.45 2.96
N ASP A 45 -11.51 4.50 3.18
CA ASP A 45 -10.18 4.65 2.58
C ASP A 45 -9.21 3.58 3.07
N ARG A 46 -9.23 3.30 4.38
CA ARG A 46 -8.41 2.22 4.98
C ARG A 46 -8.78 0.85 4.43
N GLU A 47 -10.07 0.56 4.30
CA GLU A 47 -10.54 -0.70 3.73
C GLU A 47 -10.18 -0.83 2.26
N LEU A 48 -10.22 0.26 1.50
CA LEU A 48 -9.80 0.28 0.10
C LEU A 48 -8.30 -0.05 -0.03
N VAL A 49 -7.45 0.59 0.77
CA VAL A 49 -6.00 0.29 0.81
C VAL A 49 -5.76 -1.18 1.14
N LYS A 50 -6.39 -1.70 2.20
CA LYS A 50 -6.26 -3.12 2.59
C LYS A 50 -6.72 -4.06 1.48
N LYS A 51 -7.84 -3.76 0.81
CA LYS A 51 -8.36 -4.55 -0.30
C LYS A 51 -7.37 -4.59 -1.47
N GLU A 52 -6.80 -3.46 -1.85
CA GLU A 52 -5.87 -3.37 -2.98
C GLU A 52 -4.53 -4.07 -2.67
N ILE A 53 -4.04 -3.98 -1.42
CA ILE A 53 -2.86 -4.75 -0.98
C ILE A 53 -3.12 -6.25 -1.11
N ARG A 54 -4.26 -6.76 -0.60
CA ARG A 54 -4.62 -8.19 -0.72
C ARG A 54 -4.67 -8.64 -2.18
N ALA A 55 -5.23 -7.81 -3.06
CA ALA A 55 -5.29 -8.12 -4.49
C ALA A 55 -3.89 -8.20 -5.11
N ALA A 56 -3.02 -7.22 -4.82
CA ALA A 56 -1.65 -7.21 -5.33
C ALA A 56 -0.82 -8.39 -4.83
N LEU A 57 -0.98 -8.79 -3.56
CA LEU A 57 -0.31 -9.98 -3.00
C LEU A 57 -0.80 -11.27 -3.65
N ALA A 58 -2.11 -11.43 -3.84
CA ALA A 58 -2.68 -12.60 -4.52
C ALA A 58 -2.26 -12.68 -6.01
N ASP A 59 -2.14 -11.54 -6.69
CA ASP A 59 -1.60 -11.47 -8.05
C ASP A 59 -0.11 -11.84 -8.08
N TRP A 60 0.66 -11.42 -7.07
CA TRP A 60 2.07 -11.78 -6.93
C TRP A 60 2.25 -13.29 -6.70
N GLU A 61 1.50 -13.90 -5.79
CA GLU A 61 1.55 -15.35 -5.53
C GLU A 61 1.29 -16.16 -6.81
N ARG A 62 0.23 -15.81 -7.55
CA ARG A 62 -0.12 -16.46 -8.84
C ARG A 62 0.98 -16.35 -9.90
N GLN A 63 1.75 -15.26 -9.92
CA GLN A 63 2.82 -15.04 -10.90
C GLN A 63 4.14 -15.69 -10.48
N ASN A 64 4.43 -15.70 -9.18
CA ASN A 64 5.65 -16.29 -8.63
C ASN A 64 5.65 -17.83 -8.80
N ASP A 65 4.46 -18.45 -8.74
CA ASP A 65 4.26 -19.86 -9.09
C ASP A 65 4.56 -20.19 -10.57
N ASN A 66 4.53 -19.20 -11.47
CA ASN A 66 4.58 -19.45 -12.91
C ASN A 66 5.94 -19.23 -13.57
N PHE A 67 6.71 -18.18 -13.27
CA PHE A 67 8.07 -18.01 -13.85
C PHE A 67 8.88 -16.98 -13.05
N GLY A 68 9.49 -17.38 -11.93
CA GLY A 68 10.81 -16.99 -11.39
C GLY A 68 11.30 -15.53 -11.33
N CYS A 69 10.52 -14.53 -11.73
CA CYS A 69 10.85 -13.12 -11.62
C CYS A 69 9.89 -12.51 -10.62
N PRO A 70 10.33 -12.24 -9.37
CA PRO A 70 9.43 -11.70 -8.38
C PRO A 70 8.95 -10.34 -8.91
N PHE A 71 7.64 -10.10 -8.91
CA PHE A 71 7.07 -8.77 -9.21
C PHE A 71 7.24 -7.83 -8.00
N MET A 72 7.34 -8.40 -6.79
CA MET A 72 7.58 -7.72 -5.51
C MET A 72 8.66 -8.47 -4.73
N PRO A 73 9.74 -7.83 -4.24
CA PRO A 73 10.75 -8.52 -3.43
C PRO A 73 10.18 -8.76 -2.02
N ASP A 74 10.72 -9.75 -1.32
CA ASP A 74 10.16 -10.26 -0.06
C ASP A 74 10.04 -9.18 1.03
N ASP A 75 10.94 -8.20 1.03
CA ASP A 75 10.90 -7.05 1.92
C ASP A 75 9.66 -6.18 1.69
N LEU A 76 9.31 -5.90 0.43
CA LEU A 76 8.09 -5.16 0.10
C LEU A 76 6.83 -5.98 0.37
N VAL A 77 6.86 -7.29 0.14
CA VAL A 77 5.74 -8.18 0.52
C VAL A 77 5.47 -8.07 2.01
N ARG A 78 6.52 -8.13 2.82
CA ARG A 78 6.44 -7.98 4.28
C ARG A 78 5.91 -6.60 4.68
N ASP A 79 6.45 -5.54 4.08
CA ASP A 79 6.09 -4.16 4.43
C ASP A 79 4.62 -3.86 4.08
N TRP A 80 4.14 -4.29 2.92
CA TRP A 80 2.72 -4.15 2.56
C TRP A 80 1.80 -5.03 3.41
N SER A 81 2.19 -6.27 3.68
CA SER A 81 1.41 -7.19 4.52
C SER A 81 1.24 -6.64 5.95
N ALA A 82 2.24 -5.95 6.49
CA ALA A 82 2.17 -5.35 7.81
C ALA A 82 1.03 -4.31 7.95
N ILE A 83 0.61 -3.66 6.86
CA ILE A 83 -0.50 -2.68 6.87
C ILE A 83 -1.85 -3.37 7.11
N LEU A 84 -2.00 -4.63 6.72
CA LEU A 84 -3.25 -5.38 6.90
C LEU A 84 -3.62 -5.53 8.39
N GLU A 85 -2.60 -5.57 9.25
CA GLU A 85 -2.73 -5.71 10.70
C GLU A 85 -2.95 -4.37 11.43
N TRP A 86 -2.87 -3.23 10.73
CA TRP A 86 -3.08 -1.94 11.38
C TRP A 86 -4.52 -1.78 11.83
N SER A 87 -4.69 -1.42 13.11
CA SER A 87 -6.00 -1.06 13.68
C SER A 87 -6.42 0.35 13.24
N PRO A 88 -7.73 0.66 13.25
CA PRO A 88 -8.23 2.02 13.02
C PRO A 88 -7.67 3.04 14.01
#